data_AF-A0A4U8SFH7-F1
#
_entry.id   AF-A0A4U8SFH7-F1
#
_cell.length_a   1.000
_cell.length_b   1.000
_cell.length_c   1.000
_cell.angle_alpha   90.00
_cell.angle_beta   90.00
_cell.angle_gamma   90.00
#
_symmetry.space_group_name_H-M   'P 1'
#
loop_
_entity.id
_entity.type
_entity.pdbx_description
1 polymer ?
#
loop_
_entity_poly.entity_id
_entity_poly.type
_entity_poly.pdbx_seq_one_letter_code
_entity_poly.pdbx_strand_id
1 'polypeptide(L)'
;MRKIKLIWLLCCNIIFANPIPPYAHLWEIQPIEVLEVDTEINWKNSGLSNQEALEHCKNTQSLPKDSKQMEQYLKKHIVVWSLHYFSGAGCTYKGKVKFAGKIWNFVSIGGITRITTESEWIGLVCISKDCYPQAWSDGE
;
A
#
# COMPACT_ATOMS: atom_id res chain seq x y z
N MET A 1 -66.36 -12.49 -6.87
CA MET A 1 -65.50 -11.29 -6.75
C MET A 1 -64.46 -11.50 -5.66
N ARG A 2 -63.18 -11.57 -6.02
CA ARG A 2 -62.05 -11.03 -5.22
C ARG A 2 -60.79 -11.10 -6.10
N LYS A 3 -60.46 -9.97 -6.73
CA LYS A 3 -59.17 -9.76 -7.40
C LYS A 3 -58.16 -9.49 -6.28
N ILE A 4 -57.29 -10.45 -5.98
CA ILE A 4 -56.12 -10.19 -5.13
C ILE A 4 -55.09 -9.50 -6.02
N LYS A 5 -54.96 -8.19 -5.85
CA LYS A 5 -53.86 -7.40 -6.42
C LYS A 5 -52.63 -7.55 -5.51
N LEU A 6 -51.47 -7.68 -6.17
CA LEU A 6 -50.09 -7.28 -5.83
C LEU A 6 -49.85 -6.80 -4.39
N ILE A 7 -48.73 -7.14 -3.76
CA ILE A 7 -47.45 -6.47 -4.01
C ILE A 7 -46.30 -7.44 -3.72
N TRP A 8 -45.53 -7.78 -4.75
CA TRP A 8 -44.16 -8.28 -4.58
C TRP A 8 -43.31 -7.08 -4.14
N LEU A 9 -43.06 -6.96 -2.83
CA LEU A 9 -41.96 -6.14 -2.32
C LEU A 9 -40.65 -6.84 -2.74
N LEU A 10 -40.16 -6.49 -3.93
CA LEU A 10 -38.74 -6.58 -4.24
C LEU A 10 -38.04 -5.58 -3.33
N CYS A 11 -37.66 -6.03 -2.14
CA CYS A 11 -36.65 -5.37 -1.35
C CYS A 11 -35.39 -5.34 -2.21
N CYS A 12 -35.10 -4.18 -2.78
CA CYS A 12 -33.78 -3.86 -3.30
C CYS A 12 -32.80 -4.05 -2.14
N ASN A 13 -32.16 -5.22 -2.08
CA ASN A 13 -30.90 -5.40 -1.40
C ASN A 13 -29.87 -4.56 -2.16
N ILE A 14 -29.90 -3.24 -1.95
CA ILE A 14 -28.75 -2.40 -2.16
C ILE A 14 -27.80 -2.80 -1.04
N ILE A 15 -27.05 -3.87 -1.28
CA ILE A 15 -25.82 -4.12 -0.56
C ILE A 15 -24.99 -2.87 -0.84
N PHE A 16 -24.90 -1.97 0.14
CA PHE A 16 -23.92 -0.89 0.12
C PHE A 16 -22.55 -1.57 0.16
N ALA A 17 -22.08 -2.03 -1.01
CA ALA A 17 -20.70 -2.42 -1.15
C ALA A 17 -19.89 -1.17 -0.80
N ASN A 18 -19.07 -1.27 0.24
CA ASN A 18 -18.18 -0.18 0.62
C ASN A 18 -17.43 0.27 -0.65
N PRO A 19 -17.35 1.58 -0.93
CA PRO A 19 -16.74 2.06 -2.14
C PRO A 19 -15.28 1.56 -2.19
N ILE A 20 -14.91 0.95 -3.31
CA ILE A 20 -13.56 0.43 -3.54
C ILE A 20 -12.59 1.61 -3.73
N PRO A 21 -11.40 1.62 -3.11
CA PRO A 21 -10.41 2.66 -3.33
C PRO A 21 -10.10 2.87 -4.82
N PRO A 22 -9.91 4.12 -5.28
CA PRO A 22 -9.46 4.40 -6.64
C PRO A 22 -8.18 3.63 -6.92
N TYR A 23 -8.04 3.15 -8.15
CA TYR A 23 -6.90 2.35 -8.60
C TYR A 23 -6.76 0.95 -7.99
N ALA A 24 -7.56 0.55 -6.98
CA ALA A 24 -7.43 -0.80 -6.39
C ALA A 24 -7.60 -1.93 -7.43
N HIS A 25 -8.64 -1.87 -8.25
CA HIS A 25 -8.84 -2.84 -9.32
C HIS A 25 -7.69 -2.85 -10.34
N LEU A 26 -7.12 -1.68 -10.66
CA LEU A 26 -5.98 -1.59 -11.57
C LEU A 26 -4.70 -2.16 -10.94
N TRP A 27 -4.52 -2.01 -9.63
CA TRP A 27 -3.38 -2.51 -8.87
C TRP A 27 -3.32 -4.04 -8.86
N GLU A 28 -4.47 -4.70 -8.84
CA GLU A 28 -4.57 -6.16 -8.88
C GLU A 28 -4.23 -6.75 -10.27
N ILE A 29 -4.51 -6.02 -11.35
CA ILE A 29 -4.42 -6.57 -12.73
C ILE A 29 -3.27 -6.01 -13.56
N GLN A 30 -2.82 -4.79 -13.29
CA GLN A 30 -1.77 -4.14 -14.09
C GLN A 30 -0.39 -4.38 -13.47
N PRO A 31 0.64 -4.58 -14.31
CA PRO A 31 2.01 -4.62 -13.81
C PRO A 31 2.41 -3.24 -13.27
N ILE A 32 3.08 -3.26 -12.12
CA ILE A 32 3.87 -2.13 -11.63
C ILE A 32 5.32 -2.32 -12.08
N GLU A 33 5.87 -1.30 -12.72
CA GLU A 33 7.26 -1.27 -13.17
C GLU A 33 8.05 -0.30 -12.28
N VAL A 34 9.14 -0.75 -11.67
CA VAL A 34 10.00 0.12 -10.84
C VAL A 34 11.10 0.72 -11.71
N LEU A 35 11.05 2.03 -11.88
CA LEU A 35 11.98 2.80 -12.72
C LEU A 35 13.23 3.23 -11.95
N GLU A 36 13.07 3.54 -10.66
CA GLU A 36 14.13 4.05 -9.81
C GLU A 36 13.83 3.65 -8.37
N VAL A 37 14.86 3.29 -7.60
CA VAL A 37 14.75 3.05 -6.17
C VAL A 37 16.04 3.51 -5.49
N ASP A 38 15.87 4.35 -4.48
CA ASP A 38 16.87 4.78 -3.54
C ASP A 38 16.46 4.35 -2.14
N THR A 39 17.42 3.87 -1.35
CA THR A 39 17.18 3.38 0.01
C THR A 39 17.87 4.30 1.00
N GLU A 40 17.08 5.00 1.80
CA GLU A 40 17.56 5.88 2.85
C GLU A 40 17.35 5.23 4.23
N ILE A 41 18.41 5.20 5.03
CA ILE A 41 18.39 4.70 6.41
C ILE A 41 18.08 5.89 7.33
N ASN A 42 16.81 6.16 7.58
CA ASN A 42 16.40 7.29 8.43
C ASN A 42 16.06 6.83 9.86
N TRP A 43 17.05 6.95 10.75
CA TRP A 43 16.96 6.52 12.15
C TRP A 43 17.34 7.62 13.14
N LYS A 44 17.14 8.89 12.76
CA LYS A 44 17.67 10.07 13.47
C LYS A 44 17.29 10.20 14.95
N ASN A 45 16.41 9.37 15.49
CA ASN A 45 15.94 9.41 16.88
C ASN A 45 15.95 8.04 17.59
N SER A 46 16.57 6.99 17.03
CA SER A 46 16.55 5.66 17.66
C SER A 46 17.71 5.39 18.62
N GLY A 47 18.72 6.24 18.64
CA GLY A 47 19.96 6.00 19.38
C GLY A 47 20.85 4.90 18.78
N LEU A 48 20.48 4.34 17.61
CA LEU A 48 21.27 3.35 16.89
C LEU A 48 22.29 4.03 15.96
N SER A 49 23.48 3.46 15.86
CA SER A 49 24.42 3.81 14.80
C SER A 49 23.89 3.40 13.42
N ASN A 50 24.44 4.00 12.35
CA ASN A 50 24.08 3.63 10.97
C ASN A 50 24.25 2.12 10.69
N GLN A 51 25.26 1.50 11.29
CA GLN A 51 25.55 0.07 11.11
C GLN A 51 24.53 -0.81 11.84
N GLU A 52 24.14 -0.45 13.06
CA GLU A 52 23.08 -1.15 13.80
C GLU A 52 21.72 -0.97 13.14
N ALA A 53 21.43 0.22 12.61
CA ALA A 53 20.23 0.48 11.83
C ALA A 53 20.19 -0.33 10.53
N LEU A 54 21.33 -0.46 9.84
CA LEU A 54 21.49 -1.28 8.64
C LEU A 54 21.25 -2.77 8.94
N GLU A 55 21.85 -3.30 10.02
CA GLU A 55 21.63 -4.67 10.48
C GLU A 55 20.18 -4.91 10.92
N HIS A 56 19.58 -3.95 11.64
CA HIS A 56 18.18 -4.03 12.03
C HIS A 56 17.27 -4.08 10.80
N CYS A 57 17.51 -3.24 9.80
CA CYS A 57 16.78 -3.31 8.54
C CYS A 57 17.04 -4.62 7.77
N LYS A 58 18.27 -5.13 7.72
CA LYS A 58 18.60 -6.45 7.12
C LYS A 58 17.71 -7.55 7.66
N ASN A 59 17.54 -7.53 8.98
CA ASN A 59 16.87 -8.59 9.73
C ASN A 59 15.34 -8.42 9.79
N THR A 60 14.81 -7.21 9.60
CA THR A 60 13.37 -6.91 9.70
C THR A 60 12.69 -6.59 8.37
N GLN A 61 13.42 -5.97 7.43
CA GLN A 61 12.95 -5.46 6.15
C GLN A 61 14.08 -5.51 5.13
N SER A 62 14.30 -6.68 4.52
CA SER A 62 15.38 -6.98 3.55
C SER A 62 15.94 -5.73 2.83
N LEU A 63 17.17 -5.36 3.20
CA LEU A 63 18.02 -4.26 2.70
C LEU A 63 18.13 -4.13 1.16
N PRO A 64 18.75 -3.05 0.63
CA PRO A 64 18.21 -2.24 -0.47
C PRO A 64 17.73 -3.11 -1.62
N LYS A 65 16.48 -2.86 -2.00
CA LYS A 65 15.83 -3.58 -3.08
C LYS A 65 16.35 -3.01 -4.39
N ASP A 66 16.82 -3.87 -5.27
CA ASP A 66 16.86 -3.52 -6.70
C ASP A 66 15.43 -3.33 -7.24
N SER A 67 15.29 -2.86 -8.48
CA SER A 67 13.98 -2.62 -9.08
C SER A 67 13.08 -3.87 -9.04
N LYS A 68 13.63 -5.07 -9.28
CA LYS A 68 12.87 -6.32 -9.31
C LYS A 68 12.40 -6.73 -7.92
N GLN A 69 13.26 -6.59 -6.91
CA GLN A 69 12.90 -6.84 -5.52
C GLN A 69 11.87 -5.82 -5.02
N MET A 70 11.93 -4.58 -5.49
CA MET A 70 10.95 -3.54 -5.17
C MET A 70 9.60 -3.84 -5.82
N GLU A 71 9.56 -4.29 -7.07
CA GLU A 71 8.31 -4.74 -7.71
C GLU A 71 7.65 -5.87 -6.93
N GLN A 72 8.44 -6.88 -6.53
CA GLN A 72 7.94 -7.99 -5.71
C GLN A 72 7.41 -7.51 -4.35
N TYR A 73 8.07 -6.52 -3.74
CA TYR A 73 7.62 -5.91 -2.49
C TYR A 73 6.30 -5.14 -2.67
N LEU A 74 6.19 -4.31 -3.71
CA LEU A 74 4.97 -3.53 -3.98
C LEU A 74 3.78 -4.43 -4.34
N LYS A 75 4.00 -5.58 -4.99
CA LYS A 75 2.95 -6.59 -5.24
C LYS A 75 2.36 -7.20 -3.97
N LYS A 76 3.03 -7.09 -2.82
CA LYS A 76 2.48 -7.53 -1.52
C LYS A 76 1.57 -6.47 -0.87
N HIS A 77 1.43 -5.30 -1.49
CA HIS A 77 0.58 -4.23 -0.98
C HIS A 77 -0.79 -4.24 -1.65
N ILE A 78 -1.78 -3.76 -0.91
CA ILE A 78 -3.11 -3.40 -1.42
C ILE A 78 -3.29 -1.89 -1.37
N VAL A 79 -4.15 -1.37 -2.24
CA VAL A 79 -4.58 0.04 -2.21
C VAL A 79 -5.59 0.26 -1.08
N VAL A 80 -5.40 1.34 -0.33
CA VAL A 80 -6.28 1.74 0.78
C VAL A 80 -6.72 3.20 0.66
N TRP A 81 -7.85 3.54 1.26
CA TRP A 81 -8.38 4.91 1.33
C TRP A 81 -7.54 5.83 2.20
N SER A 82 -7.03 5.31 3.31
CA SER A 82 -6.30 6.07 4.31
C SER A 82 -5.15 5.24 4.87
N LEU A 83 -4.06 5.93 5.20
CA LEU A 83 -2.91 5.33 5.88
C LEU A 83 -3.04 5.58 7.37
N HIS A 84 -3.18 4.53 8.17
CA HIS A 84 -3.17 4.65 9.63
C HIS A 84 -1.75 4.38 10.13
N TYR A 85 -1.22 5.34 10.88
CA TYR A 85 0.16 5.33 11.37
C TYR A 85 0.42 4.12 12.27
N PHE A 86 1.56 3.47 12.04
CA PHE A 86 2.26 2.71 13.07
C PHE A 86 3.56 3.44 13.42
N SER A 87 4.00 3.36 14.68
CA SER A 87 5.17 4.11 15.16
C SER A 87 6.41 3.75 14.36
N GLY A 88 7.02 4.78 13.76
CA GLY A 88 8.12 4.66 12.82
C GLY A 88 9.39 4.09 13.42
N ALA A 89 9.76 2.92 12.94
CA ALA A 89 11.10 2.37 13.00
C ALA A 89 11.31 1.59 11.69
N GLY A 90 12.20 2.04 10.79
CA GLY A 90 12.43 1.33 9.54
C GLY A 90 13.20 2.09 8.47
N CYS A 91 13.79 1.32 7.56
CA CYS A 91 14.41 1.84 6.35
C CYS A 91 13.35 2.47 5.44
N THR A 92 13.70 3.60 4.84
CA THR A 92 12.85 4.33 3.90
C THR A 92 13.30 4.00 2.48
N TYR A 93 12.35 3.62 1.63
CA TYR A 93 12.58 3.49 0.19
C TYR A 93 11.90 4.66 -0.52
N LYS A 94 12.61 5.28 -1.46
CA LYS A 94 12.09 6.33 -2.32
C LYS A 94 12.37 5.95 -3.76
N GLY A 95 11.59 6.46 -4.70
CA GLY A 95 11.89 6.21 -6.10
C GLY A 95 10.72 6.50 -7.01
N LYS A 96 10.74 5.86 -8.18
CA LYS A 96 9.72 6.06 -9.22
C LYS A 96 9.19 4.75 -9.73
N VAL A 97 7.87 4.72 -9.94
CA VAL A 97 7.17 3.58 -10.55
C VAL A 97 6.31 4.04 -11.70
N LYS A 98 6.15 3.17 -12.70
CA LYS A 98 5.13 3.34 -13.74
C LYS A 98 3.95 2.43 -13.41
N PHE A 99 2.78 3.04 -13.30
CA PHE A 99 1.53 2.36 -12.98
C PHE A 99 0.35 3.15 -13.55
N ALA A 100 -0.68 2.46 -14.06
CA ALA A 100 -1.85 3.09 -14.68
C ALA A 100 -1.49 4.12 -15.78
N GLY A 101 -0.44 3.83 -16.56
CA GLY A 101 0.04 4.71 -17.64
C GLY A 101 0.74 5.99 -17.18
N LYS A 102 0.97 6.17 -15.88
CA LYS A 102 1.59 7.37 -15.28
C LYS A 102 2.89 7.01 -14.55
N ILE A 103 3.79 7.98 -14.42
CA ILE A 103 4.96 7.89 -13.55
C ILE A 103 4.60 8.49 -12.20
N TRP A 104 4.88 7.76 -11.14
CA TRP A 104 4.61 8.14 -9.76
C TRP A 104 5.91 8.16 -8.98
N ASN A 105 6.07 9.13 -8.08
CA ASN A 105 7.06 9.05 -7.03
C ASN A 105 6.51 8.16 -5.92
N PHE A 106 7.30 7.23 -5.39
CA PHE A 106 6.91 6.45 -4.22
C PHE A 106 7.80 6.77 -3.02
N VAL A 107 7.21 6.67 -1.84
CA VAL A 107 7.90 6.62 -0.55
C VAL A 107 7.32 5.45 0.23
N SER A 108 8.16 4.50 0.61
CA SER A 108 7.79 3.37 1.46
C SER A 108 8.56 3.43 2.78
N ILE A 109 7.83 3.38 3.88
CA ILE A 109 8.39 3.36 5.23
C ILE A 109 7.68 2.24 5.96
N GLY A 110 8.37 1.11 6.14
CA GLY A 110 7.88 -0.05 6.87
C GLY A 110 6.45 -0.50 6.53
N GLY A 111 6.30 -1.31 5.50
CA GLY A 111 5.01 -1.90 5.09
C GLY A 111 3.97 -0.88 4.59
N ILE A 112 4.20 0.42 4.76
CA ILE A 112 3.37 1.51 4.29
C ILE A 112 4.05 2.12 3.09
N THR A 113 3.32 2.24 1.98
CA THR A 113 3.81 2.90 0.78
C THR A 113 2.82 3.98 0.36
N ARG A 114 3.34 5.14 -0.02
CA ARG A 114 2.56 6.18 -0.70
C ARG A 114 3.16 6.37 -2.08
N ILE A 115 2.33 6.35 -3.11
CA ILE A 115 2.71 6.76 -4.46
C ILE A 115 1.99 8.06 -4.82
N THR A 116 2.69 8.98 -5.47
CA THR A 116 2.24 10.37 -5.69
C THR A 116 2.60 10.85 -7.09
N THR A 117 1.71 11.62 -7.69
CA THR A 117 2.00 12.52 -8.82
C THR A 117 1.97 13.96 -8.32
N GLU A 118 1.96 14.95 -9.21
CA GLU A 118 1.79 16.36 -8.85
C GLU A 118 0.40 16.69 -8.27
N SER A 119 -0.63 15.89 -8.61
CA SER A 119 -2.02 16.18 -8.27
C SER A 119 -2.79 15.03 -7.60
N GLU A 120 -2.20 13.83 -7.55
CA GLU A 120 -2.86 12.62 -7.05
C GLU A 120 -1.95 11.86 -6.08
N TRP A 121 -2.58 11.07 -5.21
CA TRP A 121 -1.86 10.13 -4.36
C TRP A 121 -2.65 8.83 -4.20
N ILE A 122 -1.93 7.73 -3.95
CA ILE A 122 -2.49 6.41 -3.65
C ILE A 122 -1.79 5.91 -2.39
N GLY A 123 -2.58 5.46 -1.41
CA GLY A 123 -2.11 4.80 -0.20
C GLY A 123 -2.01 3.30 -0.41
N LEU A 124 -0.93 2.69 0.08
CA LEU A 124 -0.67 1.26 -0.03
C LEU A 124 -0.25 0.71 1.34
N VAL A 125 -0.78 -0.45 1.71
CA VAL A 125 -0.35 -1.19 2.91
C VAL A 125 0.01 -2.62 2.54
N CYS A 126 1.09 -3.14 3.10
CA CYS A 126 1.47 -4.53 2.92
C CYS A 126 0.60 -5.44 3.81
N ILE A 127 -0.10 -6.38 3.18
CA ILE A 127 -1.02 -7.31 3.84
C ILE A 127 -0.39 -8.65 4.23
N SER A 128 0.88 -8.90 3.85
CA SER A 128 1.54 -10.16 4.20
C SER A 128 1.95 -10.18 5.68
N LYS A 129 1.81 -11.35 6.32
CA LYS A 129 2.44 -11.65 7.61
C LYS A 129 3.97 -11.44 7.59
N ASP A 130 4.57 -11.44 6.40
CA ASP A 130 6.00 -11.24 6.18
C ASP A 130 6.42 -9.76 6.15
N CYS A 131 5.46 -8.83 6.22
CA CYS A 131 5.76 -7.40 6.28
C CYS A 131 5.79 -6.95 7.74
N TYR A 132 6.97 -6.56 8.20
CA TYR A 132 7.16 -5.95 9.51
C TYR A 132 7.57 -4.48 9.32
N PRO A 133 6.90 -3.48 9.92
CA PRO A 133 5.66 -3.61 10.68
C PRO A 133 4.45 -3.89 9.76
N GLN A 134 3.43 -4.54 10.33
CA GLN A 134 2.13 -4.69 9.67
C GLN A 134 1.37 -3.37 9.79
N ALA A 135 0.83 -2.90 8.67
CA ALA A 135 -0.07 -1.75 8.66
C ALA A 135 -1.52 -2.23 8.61
N TRP A 136 -2.39 -1.54 9.33
CA TRP A 136 -3.85 -1.76 9.30
C TRP A 136 -4.57 -0.67 8.50
N SER A 137 -5.72 -1.02 7.94
CA SER A 137 -6.67 -0.08 7.34
C SER A 137 -7.96 -0.15 8.16
N ASP A 138 -8.66 0.97 8.33
CA ASP A 138 -9.95 1.08 9.07
C ASP A 138 -11.12 0.30 8.41
N GLY A 139 -10.83 -0.68 7.55
CA GLY A 139 -11.78 -1.33 6.65
C GLY A 139 -11.78 -2.86 6.67
N GLU A 140 -11.36 -3.49 7.77
CA GLU A 140 -11.71 -4.89 8.06
C GLU A 140 -12.82 -4.97 9.11
#